data_AF-A0A2H1WND6-F1
#
_entry.id   AF-A0A2H1WND6-F1
#
_cell.length_a   1.000
_cell.length_b   1.000
_cell.length_c   1.000
_cell.angle_alpha   90.00
_cell.angle_beta   90.00
_cell.angle_gamma   90.00
#
_symmetry.space_group_name_H-M   'P 1'
#
loop_
_entity.id
_entity.type
_entity.pdbx_description
1 polymer ?
#
loop_
_entity_poly.entity_id
_entity_poly.type
_entity_poly.pdbx_seq_one_letter_code
_entity_poly.pdbx_strand_id
1 'polypeptide(L)'
;MQVVTKVRLFRSPYTIFFITEDLSILPDEQYYKSIGVKIGDCCELEIDGEDEVQKKLRVKTNALFLQPFVKECVNSDVYRSNVVSHLNRLGGYPACGTVFLKLILEPPDTEIIDYAWNERILRLIWTRVEIENAFSWLSTLGGAYSALGDYFDHCAEEAGRISLRQYKLSRMLGDEGLAARSRLYSALSQAQKGNLHISRNIVRNVAAFARETHDKRLIRMCQGVWAKLKYLRSLKHESQATEDKEEKDCDIKNGKVQNAVTN
;
A
#
# COMPACT_ATOMS: atom_id res chain seq x y z
N MET A 1 -31.11 -12.91 -36.58
CA MET A 1 -30.24 -11.69 -36.72
C MET A 1 -29.25 -11.61 -35.55
N GLN A 2 -27.96 -11.30 -35.79
CA GLN A 2 -26.87 -11.32 -34.79
C GLN A 2 -27.08 -10.27 -33.68
N VAL A 3 -26.98 -10.65 -32.40
CA VAL A 3 -26.75 -9.67 -31.32
C VAL A 3 -25.59 -10.11 -30.44
N VAL A 4 -24.47 -9.43 -30.69
CA VAL A 4 -23.29 -9.32 -29.83
C VAL A 4 -23.69 -8.61 -28.55
N THR A 5 -23.31 -9.10 -27.37
CA THR A 5 -22.80 -8.20 -26.32
C THR A 5 -21.92 -8.90 -25.30
N LYS A 6 -20.87 -8.17 -24.91
CA LYS A 6 -19.79 -8.54 -24.00
C LYS A 6 -19.85 -7.55 -22.83
N VAL A 7 -19.38 -7.97 -21.65
CA VAL A 7 -18.67 -7.15 -20.61
C VAL A 7 -19.42 -6.78 -19.31
N ARG A 8 -18.85 -7.33 -18.23
CA ARG A 8 -18.44 -6.86 -16.87
C ARG A 8 -19.26 -5.82 -16.08
N LEU A 9 -19.44 -6.20 -14.80
CA LEU A 9 -20.05 -5.48 -13.68
C LEU A 9 -19.45 -4.10 -13.34
N PHE A 10 -20.30 -3.32 -12.66
CA PHE A 10 -20.14 -2.01 -12.02
C PHE A 10 -20.31 -0.73 -12.88
N ARG A 11 -20.42 -0.80 -14.22
CA ARG A 11 -20.57 0.42 -15.07
C ARG A 11 -21.50 0.34 -16.29
N SER A 12 -22.49 -0.56 -16.37
CA SER A 12 -23.51 -0.51 -17.44
C SER A 12 -24.86 -1.10 -17.00
N PRO A 13 -26.03 -0.56 -17.43
CA PRO A 13 -27.14 -0.31 -16.53
C PRO A 13 -28.34 -1.26 -16.65
N TYR A 14 -28.26 -2.37 -17.39
CA TYR A 14 -29.40 -3.27 -17.50
C TYR A 14 -29.06 -4.69 -17.95
N THR A 15 -29.86 -5.64 -17.48
CA THR A 15 -29.91 -7.03 -17.96
C THR A 15 -31.27 -7.25 -18.61
N ILE A 16 -31.29 -7.88 -19.79
CA ILE A 16 -32.55 -8.28 -20.44
C ILE A 16 -32.85 -9.71 -20.02
N PHE A 17 -34.05 -9.92 -19.49
CA PHE A 17 -34.56 -11.21 -19.04
C PHE A 17 -35.78 -11.59 -19.88
N PHE A 18 -35.74 -12.77 -20.48
CA PHE A 18 -36.81 -13.27 -21.34
C PHE A 18 -37.64 -14.28 -20.56
N ILE A 19 -38.96 -14.11 -20.57
CA ILE A 19 -39.89 -15.07 -19.95
C ILE A 19 -41.02 -15.39 -20.93
N THR A 20 -41.22 -16.68 -21.16
CA THR A 20 -42.39 -17.28 -21.81
C THR A 20 -43.05 -18.26 -20.83
N GLU A 21 -44.22 -18.80 -21.19
CA GLU A 21 -44.90 -19.81 -20.36
C GLU A 21 -44.00 -21.05 -20.15
N ASP A 22 -43.29 -21.45 -21.20
CA ASP A 22 -42.49 -22.68 -21.20
C ASP A 22 -41.01 -22.47 -20.88
N LEU A 23 -40.51 -21.22 -20.89
CA LEU A 23 -39.07 -20.97 -20.81
C LEU A 23 -38.71 -19.62 -20.16
N SER A 24 -37.55 -19.56 -19.51
CA SER A 24 -36.89 -18.31 -19.15
C SER A 24 -35.44 -18.30 -19.59
N ILE A 25 -34.98 -17.19 -20.19
CA ILE A 25 -33.62 -17.07 -20.75
C ILE A 25 -32.92 -15.83 -20.19
N LEU A 26 -31.67 -16.01 -19.77
CA LEU A 26 -30.72 -14.94 -19.43
C LEU A 26 -29.56 -14.96 -20.44
N PRO A 27 -29.17 -13.82 -21.02
CA PRO A 27 -28.28 -13.78 -22.18
C PRO A 27 -26.78 -14.06 -21.90
N ASP A 28 -26.32 -14.16 -20.64
CA ASP A 28 -24.90 -14.41 -20.33
C ASP A 28 -24.67 -15.19 -19.02
N GLU A 29 -23.89 -16.29 -19.12
CA GLU A 29 -23.56 -17.23 -18.06
C GLU A 29 -22.81 -16.66 -16.85
N GLN A 30 -22.02 -15.61 -17.06
CA GLN A 30 -21.28 -15.00 -15.96
C GLN A 30 -22.19 -14.23 -15.00
N TYR A 31 -23.39 -13.83 -15.43
CA TYR A 31 -24.29 -12.96 -14.65
C TYR A 31 -25.30 -13.72 -13.81
N TYR A 32 -25.79 -14.89 -14.22
CA TYR A 32 -26.73 -15.64 -13.39
C TYR A 32 -26.04 -16.38 -12.24
N LYS A 33 -24.75 -16.75 -12.40
CA LYS A 33 -23.92 -17.27 -11.29
C LYS A 33 -23.75 -16.26 -10.16
N SER A 34 -23.62 -14.97 -10.46
CA SER A 34 -23.50 -13.92 -9.44
C SER A 34 -24.83 -13.60 -8.74
N ILE A 35 -25.96 -13.96 -9.35
CA ILE A 35 -27.31 -13.89 -8.75
C ILE A 35 -27.70 -15.24 -8.07
N GLY A 36 -26.84 -16.26 -8.15
CA GLY A 36 -27.00 -17.54 -7.44
C GLY A 36 -27.83 -18.60 -8.18
N VAL A 37 -27.97 -18.49 -9.50
CA VAL A 37 -28.62 -19.49 -10.39
C VAL A 37 -27.56 -20.45 -10.93
N LYS A 38 -27.87 -21.74 -11.06
CA LYS A 38 -26.92 -22.79 -11.50
C LYS A 38 -27.01 -23.03 -13.01
N ILE A 39 -25.93 -23.57 -13.59
CA ILE A 39 -25.88 -24.00 -14.99
C ILE A 39 -26.83 -25.20 -15.16
N GLY A 40 -27.77 -25.12 -16.10
CA GLY A 40 -28.72 -26.18 -16.43
C GLY A 40 -30.19 -25.73 -16.42
N ASP A 41 -30.49 -24.58 -15.79
CA ASP A 41 -31.87 -24.14 -15.59
C ASP A 41 -32.42 -23.20 -16.69
N CYS A 42 -31.59 -22.85 -17.69
CA CYS A 42 -31.95 -21.94 -18.79
C CYS A 42 -31.69 -22.64 -20.13
N CYS A 43 -32.69 -22.70 -21.01
CA CYS A 43 -32.52 -23.18 -22.39
C CYS A 43 -32.12 -22.03 -23.33
N GLU A 44 -31.18 -22.29 -24.24
CA GLU A 44 -30.82 -21.36 -25.32
C GLU A 44 -31.75 -21.55 -26.53
N LEU A 45 -32.31 -20.45 -27.06
CA LEU A 45 -33.04 -20.43 -28.33
C LEU A 45 -32.70 -19.14 -29.10
N GLU A 46 -32.48 -19.28 -30.40
CA GLU A 46 -32.43 -18.18 -31.36
C GLU A 46 -33.86 -17.75 -31.71
N ILE A 47 -34.17 -16.45 -31.57
CA ILE A 47 -35.49 -15.89 -31.90
C ILE A 47 -35.31 -14.88 -33.04
N ASP A 48 -35.86 -15.22 -34.21
CA ASP A 48 -36.16 -14.28 -35.29
C ASP A 48 -37.61 -13.79 -35.12
N GLY A 49 -37.85 -12.47 -35.23
CA GLY A 49 -39.21 -11.91 -35.23
C GLY A 49 -39.23 -10.38 -35.18
N GLU A 50 -39.99 -9.79 -36.11
CA GLU A 50 -40.11 -8.35 -36.43
C GLU A 50 -40.83 -7.51 -35.35
N ASP A 51 -40.47 -6.21 -35.31
CA ASP A 51 -40.92 -5.18 -34.37
C ASP A 51 -42.39 -4.78 -34.55
N GLU A 52 -43.24 -5.06 -33.55
CA GLU A 52 -44.48 -4.32 -33.31
C GLU A 52 -44.40 -3.49 -32.02
N VAL A 53 -45.02 -2.31 -32.04
CA VAL A 53 -44.92 -1.24 -31.03
C VAL A 53 -45.38 -1.74 -29.64
N GLN A 54 -44.41 -2.09 -28.78
CA GLN A 54 -44.63 -2.60 -27.43
C GLN A 54 -45.01 -1.48 -26.43
N LYS A 55 -46.13 -1.63 -25.72
CA LYS A 55 -46.46 -0.80 -24.55
C LYS A 55 -45.49 -1.11 -23.41
N LYS A 56 -44.66 -0.14 -23.06
CA LYS A 56 -43.60 -0.30 -22.06
C LYS A 56 -44.14 -0.14 -20.63
N LEU A 57 -44.35 -1.26 -19.93
CA LEU A 57 -44.63 -1.26 -18.50
C LEU A 57 -43.33 -1.01 -17.71
N ARG A 58 -43.33 -0.05 -16.77
CA ARG A 58 -42.19 0.22 -15.88
C ARG A 58 -42.58 -0.14 -14.44
N VAL A 59 -41.90 -1.12 -13.86
CA VAL A 59 -42.04 -1.52 -12.46
C VAL A 59 -40.74 -1.17 -11.72
N LYS A 60 -40.85 -0.53 -10.55
CA LYS A 60 -39.72 -0.28 -9.65
C LYS A 60 -39.83 -1.18 -8.42
N THR A 61 -38.75 -1.86 -8.07
CA THR A 61 -38.70 -2.74 -6.90
C THR A 61 -37.31 -2.68 -6.26
N ASN A 62 -37.21 -3.18 -5.03
CA ASN A 62 -35.93 -3.30 -4.33
C ASN A 62 -35.06 -4.38 -5.00
N ALA A 63 -33.75 -4.13 -5.14
CA ALA A 63 -32.80 -5.10 -5.68
C ALA A 63 -32.80 -6.44 -4.91
N LEU A 64 -33.14 -6.43 -3.61
CA LEU A 64 -33.28 -7.65 -2.80
C LEU A 64 -34.38 -8.60 -3.31
N PHE A 65 -35.40 -8.08 -4.00
CA PHE A 65 -36.46 -8.88 -4.59
C PHE A 65 -36.03 -9.57 -5.89
N LEU A 66 -35.00 -9.06 -6.56
CA LEU A 66 -34.59 -9.56 -7.87
C LEU A 66 -34.15 -11.02 -7.83
N GLN A 67 -33.34 -11.38 -6.84
CA GLN A 67 -32.82 -12.74 -6.70
C GLN A 67 -33.93 -13.79 -6.48
N PRO A 68 -34.83 -13.67 -5.49
CA PRO A 68 -35.92 -14.63 -5.32
C PRO A 68 -36.87 -14.63 -6.51
N PHE A 69 -37.15 -13.47 -7.12
CA PHE A 69 -38.01 -13.38 -8.31
C PHE A 69 -37.46 -14.21 -9.49
N VAL A 70 -36.18 -13.99 -9.86
CA VAL A 70 -35.56 -14.74 -10.96
C VAL A 70 -35.49 -16.22 -10.63
N LYS A 71 -35.14 -16.56 -9.39
CA LYS A 71 -35.05 -17.95 -8.94
C LYS A 71 -36.40 -18.68 -9.05
N GLU A 72 -37.51 -18.05 -8.66
CA GLU A 72 -38.83 -18.69 -8.75
C GLU A 72 -39.34 -18.77 -10.20
N CYS A 73 -39.06 -17.78 -11.05
CA CYS A 73 -39.38 -17.86 -12.49
C CYS A 73 -38.68 -19.03 -13.19
N VAL A 74 -37.47 -19.35 -12.75
CA VAL A 74 -36.68 -20.47 -13.28
C VAL A 74 -37.16 -21.82 -12.74
N ASN A 75 -37.43 -21.91 -11.44
CA ASN A 75 -37.72 -23.20 -10.78
C ASN A 75 -39.19 -23.62 -10.78
N SER A 76 -40.13 -22.71 -11.04
CA SER A 76 -41.57 -23.00 -10.95
C SER A 76 -42.31 -22.57 -12.21
N ASP A 77 -42.78 -23.58 -12.97
CA ASP A 77 -43.58 -23.36 -14.18
C ASP A 77 -44.91 -22.66 -13.83
N VAL A 78 -45.55 -23.05 -12.72
CA VAL A 78 -46.79 -22.43 -12.24
C VAL A 78 -46.58 -20.96 -11.91
N TYR A 79 -45.47 -20.61 -11.25
CA TYR A 79 -45.14 -19.21 -10.96
C TYR A 79 -44.87 -18.45 -12.25
N ARG A 80 -44.10 -19.02 -13.18
CA ARG A 80 -43.76 -18.42 -14.47
C ARG A 80 -44.99 -18.14 -15.34
N SER A 81 -45.89 -19.12 -15.52
CA SER A 81 -47.14 -18.93 -16.27
C SER A 81 -48.03 -17.85 -15.63
N ASN A 82 -48.10 -17.80 -14.30
CA ASN A 82 -48.85 -16.77 -13.59
C ASN A 82 -48.23 -15.36 -13.79
N VAL A 83 -46.90 -15.25 -13.75
CA VAL A 83 -46.18 -13.99 -14.00
C VAL A 83 -46.42 -13.51 -15.44
N VAL A 84 -46.28 -14.39 -16.43
CA VAL A 84 -46.51 -14.07 -17.85
C VAL A 84 -47.96 -13.64 -18.07
N SER A 85 -48.93 -14.41 -17.58
CA SER A 85 -50.36 -14.08 -17.68
C SER A 85 -50.69 -12.75 -17.02
N HIS A 86 -50.13 -12.49 -15.85
CA HIS A 86 -50.33 -11.24 -15.12
C HIS A 86 -49.74 -10.04 -15.88
N LEU A 87 -48.51 -10.16 -16.40
CA LEU A 87 -47.84 -9.09 -17.14
C LEU A 87 -48.48 -8.82 -18.51
N ASN A 88 -48.90 -9.86 -19.22
CA ASN A 88 -49.67 -9.74 -20.47
C ASN A 88 -51.00 -9.01 -20.24
N ARG A 89 -51.72 -9.38 -19.16
CA ARG A 89 -52.95 -8.70 -18.75
C ARG A 89 -52.72 -7.23 -18.41
N LEU A 90 -51.63 -6.90 -17.71
CA LEU A 90 -51.25 -5.51 -17.40
C LEU A 90 -50.83 -4.73 -18.65
N GLY A 91 -50.20 -5.39 -19.62
CA GLY A 91 -49.81 -4.80 -20.90
C GLY A 91 -50.97 -4.60 -21.89
N GLY A 92 -52.12 -5.23 -21.63
CA GLY A 92 -53.29 -5.21 -22.52
C GLY A 92 -53.14 -6.11 -23.75
N TYR A 93 -52.30 -7.14 -23.67
CA TYR A 93 -52.07 -8.14 -24.72
C TYR A 93 -52.85 -9.44 -24.43
N PRO A 94 -53.16 -10.26 -25.45
CA PRO A 94 -53.84 -11.54 -25.25
C PRO A 94 -53.06 -12.49 -24.32
N ALA A 95 -53.78 -13.47 -23.76
CA ALA A 95 -53.31 -14.28 -22.63
C ALA A 95 -51.99 -15.04 -22.86
N CYS A 96 -51.63 -15.31 -24.12
CA CYS A 96 -50.44 -16.07 -24.48
C CYS A 96 -49.52 -15.20 -25.34
N GLY A 97 -48.30 -14.96 -24.87
CA GLY A 97 -47.31 -14.13 -25.55
C GLY A 97 -46.01 -14.03 -24.77
N THR A 98 -44.92 -13.74 -25.50
CA THR A 98 -43.58 -13.56 -24.93
C THR A 98 -43.46 -12.23 -24.21
N VAL A 99 -42.98 -12.26 -22.96
CA VAL A 99 -42.75 -11.05 -22.17
C VAL A 99 -41.26 -10.74 -22.13
N PHE A 100 -40.91 -9.53 -22.57
CA PHE A 100 -39.56 -8.99 -22.49
C PHE A 100 -39.40 -8.13 -21.23
N LEU A 101 -38.60 -8.60 -20.26
CA LEU A 101 -38.29 -7.84 -19.06
C LEU A 101 -36.93 -7.18 -19.18
N LYS A 102 -36.91 -5.85 -19.22
CA LYS A 102 -35.68 -5.06 -19.07
C LYS A 102 -35.46 -4.74 -17.60
N LEU A 103 -34.52 -5.43 -16.97
CA LEU A 103 -34.13 -5.20 -15.57
C LEU A 103 -33.07 -4.10 -15.53
N ILE A 104 -33.36 -2.99 -14.87
CA ILE A 104 -32.43 -1.86 -14.70
C ILE A 104 -32.06 -1.82 -13.23
N LEU A 105 -30.78 -2.05 -12.92
CA LEU A 105 -30.28 -1.91 -11.55
C LEU A 105 -29.77 -0.47 -11.38
N GLU A 106 -30.52 0.32 -10.62
CA GLU A 106 -30.12 1.68 -10.24
C GLU A 106 -29.32 1.62 -8.92
N PRO A 107 -28.25 2.42 -8.76
CA PRO A 107 -27.58 2.54 -7.47
C PRO A 107 -28.57 3.05 -6.41
N PRO A 108 -28.43 2.64 -5.14
CA PRO A 108 -29.32 3.12 -4.10
C PRO A 108 -29.14 4.63 -3.91
N ASP A 109 -30.23 5.34 -3.61
CA ASP A 109 -30.20 6.79 -3.33
C ASP A 109 -29.30 7.12 -2.13
N THR A 110 -29.12 6.15 -1.22
CA THR A 110 -28.20 6.22 -0.08
C THR A 110 -27.33 4.97 -0.06
N GLU A 111 -26.02 5.13 -0.27
CA GLU A 111 -25.07 4.03 -0.15
C GLU A 111 -24.76 3.77 1.33
N ILE A 112 -24.84 2.51 1.76
CA ILE A 112 -24.46 2.08 3.12
C ILE A 112 -22.93 2.20 3.31
N ILE A 113 -22.18 2.12 2.22
CA ILE A 113 -20.72 2.17 2.22
C ILE A 113 -20.28 3.63 2.07
N ASP A 114 -19.52 4.13 3.03
CA ASP A 114 -18.87 5.43 2.93
C ASP A 114 -17.61 5.33 2.05
N TYR A 115 -17.80 5.46 0.73
CA TYR A 115 -16.70 5.44 -0.22
C TYR A 115 -15.72 6.61 -0.01
N ALA A 116 -16.20 7.76 0.48
CA ALA A 116 -15.33 8.91 0.70
C ALA A 116 -14.34 8.65 1.84
N TRP A 117 -14.78 8.01 2.93
CA TRP A 117 -13.87 7.58 3.98
C TRP A 117 -13.01 6.40 3.55
N ASN A 118 -13.56 5.41 2.82
CA ASN A 118 -12.76 4.30 2.33
C ASN A 118 -11.58 4.79 1.48
N GLU A 119 -11.79 5.75 0.58
CA GLU A 119 -10.73 6.37 -0.21
C GLU A 119 -9.69 7.10 0.67
N ARG A 120 -10.13 7.82 1.69
CA ARG A 120 -9.22 8.52 2.62
C ARG A 120 -8.38 7.54 3.44
N ILE A 121 -8.99 6.50 3.99
CA ILE A 121 -8.28 5.44 4.72
C ILE A 121 -7.30 4.72 3.80
N LEU A 122 -7.73 4.39 2.58
CA LEU A 122 -6.89 3.71 1.60
C LEU A 122 -5.63 4.51 1.29
N ARG A 123 -5.74 5.83 1.10
CA ARG A 123 -4.58 6.72 0.91
C ARG A 123 -3.63 6.72 2.11
N LEU A 124 -4.16 6.73 3.34
CA LEU A 124 -3.33 6.69 4.55
C LEU A 124 -2.59 5.36 4.68
N ILE A 125 -3.26 4.24 4.40
CA ILE A 125 -2.67 2.91 4.40
C ILE A 125 -1.55 2.83 3.36
N TRP A 126 -1.81 3.23 2.12
CA TRP A 126 -0.79 3.23 1.07
C TRP A 126 0.40 4.11 1.41
N THR A 127 0.15 5.33 1.91
CA THR A 127 1.22 6.23 2.37
C THR A 127 2.09 5.55 3.43
N ARG A 128 1.47 4.87 4.41
CA ARG A 128 2.21 4.15 5.44
C ARG A 128 3.07 3.03 4.85
N VAL A 129 2.49 2.20 3.98
CA VAL A 129 3.19 1.07 3.31
C VAL A 129 4.38 1.58 2.50
N GLU A 130 4.21 2.65 1.73
CA GLU A 130 5.28 3.25 0.94
C GLU A 130 6.43 3.77 1.82
N ILE A 131 6.10 4.43 2.93
CA ILE A 131 7.12 4.92 3.86
C ILE A 131 7.87 3.76 4.53
N GLU A 132 7.17 2.72 4.98
CA GLU A 132 7.80 1.54 5.59
C GLU A 132 8.71 0.80 4.59
N ASN A 133 8.27 0.64 3.34
CA ASN A 133 9.09 0.08 2.26
C ASN A 133 10.34 0.93 2.00
N ALA A 134 10.19 2.25 1.84
CA ALA A 134 11.31 3.16 1.65
C ALA A 134 12.30 3.10 2.84
N PHE A 135 11.80 3.02 4.07
CA PHE A 135 12.64 2.89 5.26
C PHE A 135 13.45 1.58 5.26
N SER A 136 12.86 0.47 4.81
CA SER A 136 13.53 -0.82 4.67
C SER A 136 14.71 -0.74 3.70
N TRP A 137 14.50 -0.20 2.50
CA TRP A 137 15.55 0.01 1.49
C TRP A 137 16.68 0.92 2.01
N LEU A 138 16.31 2.04 2.63
CA LEU A 138 17.27 2.97 3.22
C LEU A 138 18.07 2.35 4.38
N SER A 139 17.48 1.41 5.13
CA SER A 139 18.18 0.73 6.22
C SER A 139 19.25 -0.22 5.69
N THR A 140 18.94 -0.97 4.64
CA THR A 140 19.92 -1.86 3.98
C THR A 140 21.04 -1.05 3.35
N LEU A 141 20.70 -0.02 2.57
CA LEU A 141 21.69 0.83 1.91
C LEU A 141 22.53 1.62 2.92
N GLY A 142 21.90 2.18 3.95
CA GLY A 142 22.56 2.92 5.02
C GLY A 142 23.51 2.04 5.84
N GLY A 143 23.13 0.78 6.09
CA GLY A 143 24.00 -0.20 6.73
C GLY A 143 25.26 -0.48 5.91
N ALA A 144 25.13 -0.67 4.59
CA ALA A 144 26.26 -0.90 3.69
C ALA A 144 27.22 0.31 3.65
N TYR A 145 26.69 1.52 3.44
CA TYR A 145 27.53 2.74 3.45
C TYR A 145 28.16 2.99 4.82
N SER A 146 27.44 2.71 5.92
CA SER A 146 28.01 2.87 7.26
C SER A 146 29.13 1.86 7.51
N ALA A 147 29.05 0.62 7.03
CA ALA A 147 30.14 -0.34 7.16
C ALA A 147 31.41 0.11 6.39
N LEU A 148 31.22 0.72 5.21
CA LEU A 148 32.32 1.26 4.41
C LEU A 148 32.82 2.62 4.90
N GLY A 149 32.02 3.34 5.69
CA GLY A 149 32.32 4.68 6.18
C GLY A 149 33.53 4.77 7.11
N ASP A 150 34.01 3.64 7.64
CA ASP A 150 35.25 3.58 8.41
C ASP A 150 36.50 3.73 7.53
N TYR A 151 36.39 3.46 6.24
CA TYR A 151 37.50 3.47 5.28
C TYR A 151 37.40 4.62 4.27
N PHE A 152 36.18 5.04 3.96
CA PHE A 152 35.91 6.03 2.93
C PHE A 152 34.99 7.15 3.43
N ASP A 153 35.51 8.37 3.48
CA ASP A 153 34.77 9.56 3.97
C ASP A 153 33.46 9.80 3.20
N HIS A 154 33.47 9.60 1.88
CA HIS A 154 32.27 9.78 1.05
C HIS A 154 31.15 8.79 1.44
N CYS A 155 31.51 7.57 1.86
CA CYS A 155 30.55 6.58 2.33
C CYS A 155 29.96 7.00 3.69
N ALA A 156 30.78 7.52 4.60
CA ALA A 156 30.30 8.06 5.86
C ALA A 156 29.34 9.25 5.64
N GLU A 157 29.62 10.12 4.66
CA GLU A 157 28.73 11.22 4.28
C GLU A 157 27.39 10.73 3.72
N GLU A 158 27.40 9.78 2.78
CA GLU A 158 26.17 9.20 2.23
C GLU A 158 25.34 8.48 3.30
N ALA A 159 25.96 7.72 4.20
CA ALA A 159 25.28 7.14 5.35
C ALA A 159 24.58 8.23 6.21
N GLY A 160 25.24 9.37 6.39
CA GLY A 160 24.67 10.54 7.05
C GLY A 160 23.43 11.09 6.32
N ARG A 161 23.50 11.26 4.99
CA ARG A 161 22.37 11.72 4.17
C ARG A 161 21.20 10.75 4.22
N ILE A 162 21.46 9.45 4.15
CA ILE A 162 20.46 8.40 4.28
C ILE A 162 19.78 8.46 5.65
N SER A 163 20.55 8.59 6.74
CA SER A 163 19.99 8.68 8.09
C SER A 163 19.06 9.89 8.28
N LEU A 164 19.36 11.03 7.62
CA LEU A 164 18.49 12.19 7.63
C LEU A 164 17.17 11.95 6.87
N ARG A 165 17.21 11.22 5.76
CA ARG A 165 16.00 10.81 5.04
C ARG A 165 15.14 9.88 5.88
N GLN A 166 15.76 8.89 6.54
CA GLN A 166 15.07 8.01 7.48
C GLN A 166 14.45 8.77 8.67
N TYR A 167 15.12 9.80 9.16
CA TYR A 167 14.57 10.67 10.19
C TYR A 167 13.31 11.42 9.71
N LYS A 168 13.32 11.97 8.49
CA LYS A 168 12.13 12.63 7.93
C LYS A 168 10.95 11.65 7.79
N LEU A 169 11.21 10.46 7.26
CA LEU A 169 10.20 9.42 7.09
C LEU A 169 9.60 8.95 8.43
N SER A 170 10.44 8.72 9.44
CA SER A 170 9.97 8.31 10.78
C SER A 170 9.11 9.39 11.45
N ARG A 171 9.44 10.66 11.25
CA ARG A 171 8.61 11.78 11.72
C ARG A 171 7.26 11.86 10.98
N MET A 172 7.23 11.54 9.69
CA MET A 172 5.96 11.44 8.93
C MET A 172 5.07 10.29 9.42
N LEU A 173 5.67 9.18 9.89
CA LEU A 173 4.95 8.07 10.50
C LEU A 173 4.48 8.34 11.95
N GLY A 174 4.97 9.41 12.58
CA GLY A 174 4.77 9.66 14.01
C GLY A 174 5.48 8.64 14.91
N ASP A 175 6.48 7.92 14.40
CA ASP A 175 7.25 6.93 15.17
C ASP A 175 8.53 7.55 15.73
N GLU A 176 8.45 8.03 16.98
CA GLU A 176 9.60 8.62 17.68
C GLU A 176 10.71 7.59 17.97
N GLY A 177 10.39 6.30 18.06
CA GLY A 177 11.38 5.24 18.22
C GLY A 177 12.23 5.04 16.98
N LEU A 178 11.61 5.00 15.79
CA LEU A 178 12.32 5.01 14.51
C LEU A 178 13.14 6.30 14.35
N ALA A 179 12.58 7.45 14.72
CA ALA A 179 13.27 8.73 14.64
C ALA A 179 14.54 8.75 15.52
N ALA A 180 14.46 8.20 16.72
CA ALA A 180 15.60 8.06 17.62
C ALA A 180 16.69 7.14 17.05
N ARG A 181 16.32 6.02 16.40
CA ARG A 181 17.28 5.15 15.69
C ARG A 181 17.96 5.87 14.53
N SER A 182 17.20 6.62 13.72
CA SER A 182 17.76 7.40 12.60
C SER A 182 18.75 8.47 13.08
N ARG A 183 18.44 9.17 14.18
CA ARG A 183 19.41 10.11 14.81
C ARG A 183 20.69 9.39 15.24
N LEU A 184 20.57 8.17 15.75
CA LEU A 184 21.73 7.38 16.16
C LEU A 184 22.59 6.95 14.95
N TYR A 185 21.99 6.63 13.81
CA TYR A 185 22.73 6.40 12.55
C TYR A 185 23.45 7.67 12.08
N SER A 186 22.82 8.86 12.21
CA SER A 186 23.50 10.12 11.97
C SER A 186 24.70 10.32 12.91
N ALA A 187 24.55 9.96 14.19
CA ALA A 187 25.65 10.04 15.15
C ALA A 187 26.83 9.14 14.75
N LEU A 188 26.56 7.94 14.25
CA LEU A 188 27.59 7.02 13.78
C LEU A 188 28.35 7.60 12.57
N SER A 189 27.63 8.11 11.57
CA SER A 189 28.23 8.81 10.43
C SER A 189 29.10 10.00 10.87
N GLN A 190 28.64 10.81 11.82
CA GLN A 190 29.44 11.91 12.37
C GLN A 190 30.69 11.42 13.10
N ALA A 191 30.61 10.28 13.81
CA ALA A 191 31.78 9.69 14.45
C ALA A 191 32.82 9.26 13.40
N GLN A 192 32.37 8.60 12.33
CA GLN A 192 33.23 8.15 11.23
C GLN A 192 33.95 9.31 10.54
N LYS A 193 33.26 10.45 10.37
CA LYS A 193 33.85 11.70 9.86
C LYS A 193 34.75 12.45 10.86
N GLY A 194 35.06 11.87 12.02
CA GLY A 194 35.90 12.50 13.05
C GLY A 194 35.19 13.55 13.91
N ASN A 195 33.89 13.82 13.70
CA ASN A 195 33.10 14.78 14.46
C ASN A 195 32.60 14.19 15.80
N LEU A 196 33.55 13.76 16.63
CA LEU A 196 33.28 13.00 17.86
C LEU A 196 32.43 13.76 18.89
N HIS A 197 32.54 15.09 18.93
CA HIS A 197 31.75 15.93 19.83
C HIS A 197 30.26 15.89 19.48
N ILE A 198 29.93 16.09 18.20
CA ILE A 198 28.55 16.09 17.69
C ILE A 198 27.92 14.73 17.93
N SER A 199 28.63 13.67 17.53
CA SER A 199 28.18 12.30 17.72
C SER A 199 27.89 11.98 19.20
N ARG A 200 28.80 12.34 20.11
CA ARG A 200 28.62 12.17 21.55
C ARG A 200 27.35 12.85 22.06
N ASN A 201 27.07 14.08 21.62
CA ASN A 201 25.90 14.82 22.04
C ASN A 201 24.60 14.11 21.61
N ILE A 202 24.56 13.67 20.35
CA ILE A 202 23.39 12.94 19.82
C ILE A 202 23.18 11.63 20.59
N VAL A 203 24.23 10.84 20.80
CA VAL A 203 24.13 9.55 21.53
C VAL A 203 23.60 9.76 22.95
N ARG A 204 24.03 10.82 23.65
CA ARG A 204 23.53 11.14 25.00
C ARG A 204 22.04 11.46 25.00
N ASN A 205 21.59 12.26 24.05
CA ASN A 205 20.18 12.63 23.92
C ASN A 205 19.31 11.41 23.60
N VAL A 206 19.75 10.58 22.65
CA VAL A 206 19.06 9.34 22.29
C VAL A 206 19.06 8.34 23.44
N ALA A 207 20.16 8.23 24.21
CA ALA A 207 20.22 7.34 25.37
C ALA A 207 19.32 7.81 26.53
N ALA A 208 19.15 9.13 26.71
CA ALA A 208 18.18 9.67 27.68
C ALA A 208 16.75 9.28 27.29
N PHE A 209 16.38 9.51 26.04
CA PHE A 209 15.09 9.09 25.48
C PHE A 209 14.87 7.57 25.59
N ALA A 210 15.90 6.77 25.32
CA ALA A 210 15.82 5.31 25.40
C ALA A 210 15.61 4.79 26.84
N ARG A 211 16.16 5.51 27.84
CA ARG A 211 15.92 5.19 29.25
C ARG A 211 14.51 5.54 29.69
N GLU A 212 14.00 6.69 29.25
CA GLU A 212 12.64 7.16 29.54
C GLU A 212 11.58 6.23 28.93
N THR A 213 11.80 5.79 27.69
CA THR A 213 10.90 4.88 26.96
C THR A 213 11.12 3.40 27.30
N HIS A 214 12.11 3.08 28.14
CA HIS A 214 12.55 1.72 28.46
C HIS A 214 12.86 0.85 27.21
N ASP A 215 13.28 1.45 26.10
CA ASP A 215 13.66 0.72 24.88
C ASP A 215 15.04 0.06 25.03
N LYS A 216 15.02 -1.20 25.48
CA LYS A 216 16.22 -2.03 25.65
C LYS A 216 17.03 -2.18 24.37
N ARG A 217 16.41 -2.17 23.19
CA ARG A 217 17.11 -2.30 21.91
C ARG A 217 17.87 -1.02 21.60
N LEU A 218 17.21 0.13 21.75
CA LEU A 218 17.82 1.44 21.51
C LEU A 218 18.97 1.72 22.49
N ILE A 219 18.84 1.31 23.75
CA ILE A 219 19.93 1.37 24.74
C ILE A 219 21.17 0.60 24.25
N ARG A 220 20.99 -0.64 23.76
CA ARG A 220 22.10 -1.45 23.22
C ARG A 220 22.73 -0.81 21.98
N MET A 221 21.91 -0.22 21.10
CA MET A 221 22.44 0.51 19.94
C MET A 221 23.30 1.70 20.38
N CYS A 222 22.85 2.46 21.40
CA CYS A 222 23.62 3.58 21.94
C CYS A 222 24.97 3.10 22.52
N GLN A 223 24.99 1.97 23.21
CA GLN A 223 26.22 1.37 23.73
C GLN A 223 27.19 1.00 22.61
N GLY A 224 26.69 0.45 21.49
CA GLY A 224 27.50 0.14 20.31
C GLY A 224 28.18 1.38 19.73
N VAL A 225 27.42 2.45 19.50
CA VAL A 225 27.99 3.72 19.01
C VAL A 225 28.95 4.34 20.02
N TRP A 226 28.66 4.22 21.31
CA TRP A 226 29.56 4.70 22.36
C TRP A 226 30.90 3.95 22.40
N ALA A 227 30.88 2.64 22.19
CA ALA A 227 32.10 1.84 22.07
C ALA A 227 32.93 2.30 20.86
N LYS A 228 32.28 2.53 19.71
CA LYS A 228 32.94 3.08 18.51
C LYS A 228 33.57 4.45 18.78
N LEU A 229 32.86 5.35 19.49
CA LEU A 229 33.39 6.66 19.88
C LEU A 229 34.63 6.57 20.77
N LYS A 230 34.68 5.60 21.70
CA LYS A 230 35.86 5.37 22.53
C LYS A 230 37.05 4.92 21.70
N TYR A 231 36.84 3.97 20.79
CA TYR A 231 37.87 3.47 19.88
C TYR A 231 38.44 4.58 18.97
N LEU A 232 37.58 5.38 18.35
CA LEU A 232 38.04 6.48 17.50
C LEU A 232 38.80 7.56 18.29
N ARG A 233 38.47 7.73 19.58
CA ARG A 233 39.21 8.65 20.46
C ARG A 233 40.59 8.12 20.82
N SER A 234 40.75 6.82 21.07
CA SER A 234 42.07 6.24 21.36
C SER A 234 42.98 6.34 20.13
N LEU A 235 42.47 6.03 18.94
CA LEU A 235 43.19 6.22 17.68
C LEU A 235 43.70 7.65 17.51
N LYS A 236 42.86 8.65 17.78
CA LYS A 236 43.27 10.06 17.67
C LYS A 236 44.41 10.42 18.65
N HIS A 237 44.36 9.89 19.87
CA HIS A 237 45.43 10.10 20.86
C HIS A 237 46.74 9.39 20.46
N GLU A 238 46.65 8.20 19.87
CA GLU A 238 47.81 7.48 19.34
C GLU A 238 48.45 8.26 18.18
N SER A 239 47.66 8.70 17.19
CA SER A 239 48.16 9.50 16.06
C SER A 239 48.88 10.77 16.54
N GLN A 240 48.28 11.53 17.46
CA GLN A 240 48.89 12.74 18.03
C GLN A 240 50.19 12.45 18.79
N ALA A 241 50.25 11.35 19.55
CA ALA A 241 51.46 10.97 20.27
C ALA A 241 52.61 10.50 19.35
N THR A 242 52.30 10.01 18.14
CA THR A 242 53.29 9.69 17.10
C THR A 242 53.81 10.96 16.43
N GLU A 243 52.93 11.88 16.06
CA GLU A 243 53.29 13.18 15.46
C GLU A 243 54.19 13.99 16.42
N ASP A 244 53.82 14.08 17.71
CA ASP A 244 54.62 14.76 18.74
C ASP A 244 56.00 14.12 18.97
N LYS A 245 56.18 12.84 18.62
CA LYS A 245 57.48 12.13 18.73
C LYS A 245 58.34 12.36 17.49
N GLU A 246 57.74 12.33 16.30
CA GLU A 246 58.45 12.60 15.03
C GLU A 246 58.93 14.06 14.96
N GLU A 247 58.14 15.01 15.47
CA GLU A 247 58.52 16.42 15.55
C GLU A 247 59.71 16.63 16.51
N LYS A 248 59.69 15.99 17.69
CA LYS A 248 60.81 16.03 18.64
C LYS A 248 62.07 15.35 18.12
N ASP A 249 61.97 14.23 17.41
CA ASP A 249 63.13 13.56 16.82
C ASP A 249 63.73 14.36 15.66
N CYS A 250 62.92 15.10 14.89
CA CYS A 250 63.39 16.05 13.87
C CYS A 250 64.14 17.23 14.51
N ASP A 251 63.63 17.80 15.60
CA ASP A 251 64.27 18.89 16.32
C ASP A 251 65.61 18.47 16.96
N ILE A 252 65.69 17.25 17.50
CA ILE A 252 66.94 16.70 18.07
C ILE A 252 68.00 16.47 16.97
N LYS A 253 67.59 16.03 15.77
CA LYS A 253 68.51 15.87 14.63
C LYS A 253 69.02 17.22 14.12
N ASN A 254 68.15 18.23 14.01
CA ASN A 254 68.54 19.57 13.56
C ASN A 254 69.44 20.30 14.59
N GLY A 255 69.20 20.11 15.90
CA GLY A 255 70.05 20.66 16.96
C GLY A 255 71.46 20.05 17.03
N LYS A 256 71.64 18.79 16.61
CA LYS A 256 72.98 18.16 16.49
C LYS A 256 73.76 18.64 15.27
N VAL A 257 73.08 19.00 14.18
CA VAL A 257 73.74 19.51 12.95
C VAL A 257 74.28 20.93 13.16
N GLN A 258 73.61 21.78 13.93
CA GLN A 258 74.09 23.16 14.22
C GLN A 258 75.34 23.19 15.11
N ASN A 259 75.50 22.23 16.03
CA ASN A 259 76.69 22.15 16.92
C ASN A 259 77.90 21.46 16.29
N ALA A 260 77.79 20.89 15.08
CA ALA A 260 78.89 20.23 14.38
C ALA A 260 79.58 21.13 13.33
N VAL A 261 79.04 22.33 13.06
CA VAL A 261 79.57 23.28 12.05
C VAL A 261 80.35 24.45 12.72
N THR A 262 80.45 24.45 14.05
CA THR A 262 81.22 25.43 14.82
C THR A 262 82.31 24.73 15.62
N ASN A 263 83.42 24.36 14.95
CA ASN A 263 84.76 24.23 15.52
C ASN A 263 85.80 24.18 14.40
#